data_AF-A0A382ZAL7-F1
#
_entry.id   AF-A0A382ZAL7-F1
#
_cell.length_a   1.000
_cell.length_b   1.000
_cell.length_c   1.000
_cell.angle_alpha   90.00
_cell.angle_beta   90.00
_cell.angle_gamma   90.00
#
_symmetry.space_group_name_H-M   'P 1'
#
loop_
_entity.id
_entity.type
_entity.pdbx_description
1 polymer ?
#
loop_
_entity_poly.entity_id
_entity_poly.type
_entity_poly.pdbx_seq_one_letter_code
_entity_poly.pdbx_strand_id
1 'polypeptide(L)'
;MSILVQKIALTFFLTVISIGCINLADISPVNAKQTPHPFAPTKLEAIETAITQARKENRLPGGVIWIEHNDNKFTKAYGKANTTPIHSLAQIDTIY
;
A
#
# COMPACT_ATOMS: atom_id res chain seq x y z
N MET A 1 8.59 -26.62 59.27
CA MET A 1 8.80 -26.56 57.80
C MET A 1 7.54 -26.02 57.14
N SER A 2 7.47 -24.80 56.65
CA SER A 2 7.79 -23.50 57.25
C SER A 2 6.77 -22.53 56.63
N ILE A 3 6.06 -21.74 57.43
CA ILE A 3 5.04 -20.75 56.99
C ILE A 3 5.61 -19.80 55.92
N LEU A 4 6.94 -19.69 55.84
CA LEU A 4 7.70 -19.00 54.81
C LEU A 4 7.45 -19.54 53.38
N VAL A 5 7.34 -20.86 53.20
CA VAL A 5 7.15 -21.50 51.89
C VAL A 5 5.75 -21.20 51.33
N GLN A 6 4.75 -21.18 52.20
CA GLN A 6 3.36 -20.88 51.84
C GLN A 6 3.17 -19.39 51.50
N LYS A 7 3.88 -18.49 52.20
CA LYS A 7 3.89 -17.06 51.87
C LYS A 7 4.58 -16.79 50.53
N ILE A 8 5.71 -17.45 50.25
CA ILE A 8 6.45 -17.32 48.97
C ILE A 8 5.59 -17.84 47.80
N ALA A 9 4.90 -18.97 47.97
CA ALA A 9 4.01 -19.51 46.95
C ALA A 9 2.82 -18.57 46.67
N LEU A 10 2.25 -17.96 47.70
CA LEU A 10 1.11 -17.04 47.57
C LEU A 10 1.50 -15.72 46.88
N THR A 11 2.68 -15.17 47.18
CA THR A 11 3.17 -13.96 46.49
C THR A 11 3.51 -14.22 45.03
N PHE A 12 4.09 -15.39 44.69
CA PHE A 12 4.31 -15.75 43.28
C PHE A 12 3.01 -15.92 42.50
N PHE A 13 1.96 -16.46 43.13
CA PHE A 13 0.67 -16.64 42.46
C PHE A 13 -0.04 -15.30 42.16
N LEU A 14 0.08 -14.33 43.08
CA LEU A 14 -0.50 -12.99 42.92
C LEU A 14 0.23 -12.13 41.87
N THR A 15 1.54 -12.29 41.70
CA THR A 15 2.32 -11.53 40.70
C THR A 15 2.09 -12.05 39.27
N VAL A 16 1.91 -13.35 39.09
CA VAL A 16 1.67 -13.95 37.75
C VAL A 16 0.28 -13.56 37.20
N ILE A 17 -0.73 -13.39 38.07
CA ILE A 17 -2.07 -12.95 37.66
C ILE A 17 -2.08 -11.49 37.20
N SER A 18 -1.25 -10.63 37.78
CA SER A 18 -1.20 -9.20 37.41
C SER A 18 -0.49 -8.94 36.07
N ILE A 19 0.37 -9.85 35.61
CA ILE A 19 1.07 -9.72 34.32
C ILE A 19 0.18 -10.20 33.16
N GLY A 20 -0.89 -10.95 33.44
CA GLY A 20 -1.82 -11.49 32.44
C GLY A 20 -2.86 -10.52 31.89
N CYS A 21 -3.00 -9.31 32.45
CA CYS A 21 -4.09 -8.38 32.10
C CYS A 21 -3.71 -7.23 31.16
N ILE A 22 -2.48 -7.17 30.65
CA ILE A 22 -2.04 -6.05 29.77
C ILE A 22 -2.03 -6.36 28.26
N ASN A 23 -2.48 -7.53 27.81
CA ASN A 23 -2.54 -7.86 26.38
C ASN A 23 -3.92 -8.33 25.90
N LEU A 24 -4.99 -7.65 26.33
CA LEU A 24 -6.23 -7.58 25.56
C LEU A 24 -6.39 -6.17 24.99
N ALA A 25 -5.36 -5.72 24.26
CA ALA A 25 -5.61 -4.71 23.24
C ALA A 25 -6.57 -5.37 22.25
N ASP A 26 -7.75 -4.79 22.15
CA ASP A 26 -8.86 -5.15 21.29
C ASP A 26 -8.37 -5.50 19.86
N ILE A 27 -8.03 -6.76 19.61
CA ILE A 27 -7.82 -7.31 18.26
C ILE A 27 -9.19 -7.67 17.68
N SER A 28 -10.18 -6.80 17.87
CA SER A 28 -11.25 -6.73 16.89
C SER A 28 -10.58 -6.36 15.57
N PRO A 29 -10.77 -7.10 14.47
CA PRO A 29 -10.44 -6.57 13.17
C PRO A 29 -11.32 -5.34 13.02
N VAL A 30 -10.77 -4.16 13.31
CA VAL A 30 -11.34 -2.90 12.86
C VAL A 30 -11.35 -3.07 11.36
N ASN A 31 -12.50 -3.49 10.85
CA ASN A 31 -12.84 -3.41 9.45
C ASN A 31 -12.90 -1.90 9.19
N ALA A 32 -11.72 -1.29 9.07
CA ALA A 32 -11.55 0.07 8.66
C ALA A 32 -12.31 0.11 7.34
N LYS A 33 -13.48 0.74 7.34
CA LYS A 33 -14.23 1.02 6.12
C LYS A 33 -13.23 1.72 5.22
N GLN A 34 -12.61 0.97 4.31
CA GLN A 34 -11.73 1.52 3.31
C GLN A 34 -12.61 2.48 2.52
N THR A 35 -12.36 3.77 2.72
CA THR A 35 -12.99 4.80 1.91
C THR A 35 -12.78 4.38 0.46
N PRO A 36 -13.85 4.30 -0.37
CA PRO A 36 -13.71 3.82 -1.74
C PRO A 36 -12.62 4.63 -2.43
N HIS A 37 -11.56 3.97 -2.89
CA HIS A 37 -10.56 4.64 -3.72
C HIS A 37 -11.29 5.13 -4.99
N PRO A 38 -11.08 6.38 -5.42
CA PRO A 38 -11.86 6.98 -6.52
C PRO A 38 -11.73 6.23 -7.85
N PHE A 39 -10.68 5.43 -7.97
CA PHE A 39 -10.45 4.50 -9.07
C PHE A 39 -10.31 3.08 -8.54
N ALA A 40 -10.77 2.08 -9.28
CA ALA A 40 -10.52 0.68 -8.94
C ALA A 40 -9.02 0.35 -9.10
N PRO A 41 -8.28 -0.01 -8.03
CA PRO A 41 -6.82 -0.22 -8.11
C PRO A 41 -6.42 -1.30 -9.11
N THR A 42 -7.19 -2.39 -9.19
CA THR A 42 -6.98 -3.50 -10.12
C THR A 42 -7.06 -3.08 -11.59
N LYS A 43 -7.90 -2.08 -11.91
CA LYS A 43 -8.00 -1.54 -13.27
C LYS A 43 -6.78 -0.66 -13.60
N LEU A 44 -6.32 0.14 -12.64
CA LEU A 44 -5.10 0.94 -12.84
C LEU A 44 -3.88 0.03 -13.04
N GLU A 45 -3.74 -1.04 -12.24
CA GLU A 45 -2.67 -2.03 -12.39
C GLU A 45 -2.72 -2.73 -13.76
N ALA A 46 -3.91 -3.10 -14.24
CA ALA A 46 -4.07 -3.70 -15.56
C ALA A 46 -3.63 -2.74 -16.69
N ILE A 47 -3.96 -1.45 -16.56
CA ILE A 47 -3.50 -0.40 -17.50
C ILE A 47 -1.97 -0.29 -17.46
N GLU A 48 -1.36 -0.21 -16.28
CA GLU A 48 0.09 -0.12 -16.15
C GLU A 48 0.81 -1.33 -16.74
N THR A 49 0.26 -2.53 -16.53
CA THR A 49 0.78 -3.78 -17.09
C THR A 49 0.72 -3.76 -18.61
N ALA A 50 -0.42 -3.36 -19.20
CA ALA A 50 -0.59 -3.29 -20.64
C ALA A 50 0.38 -2.29 -21.29
N ILE A 51 0.56 -1.09 -20.70
CA ILE A 51 1.50 -0.09 -21.20
C ILE A 51 2.95 -0.59 -21.08
N THR A 52 3.30 -1.21 -19.95
CA THR A 52 4.63 -1.79 -19.73
C THR A 52 4.95 -2.87 -20.76
N GLN A 53 3.99 -3.76 -21.03
CA GLN A 53 4.15 -4.81 -22.02
C GLN A 53 4.28 -4.24 -23.44
N ALA A 54 3.43 -3.29 -23.84
CA ALA A 54 3.50 -2.65 -25.14
C ALA A 54 4.84 -1.92 -25.36
N ARG A 55 5.43 -1.33 -24.31
CA ARG A 55 6.78 -0.76 -24.36
C ARG A 55 7.86 -1.82 -24.53
N LYS A 56 7.77 -2.92 -23.79
CA LYS A 56 8.70 -4.05 -23.90
C LYS A 56 8.67 -4.67 -25.31
N GLU A 57 7.50 -4.72 -25.92
CA GLU A 57 7.28 -5.18 -27.30
C GLU A 57 7.63 -4.11 -28.35
N ASN A 58 8.12 -2.93 -27.95
CA ASN A 58 8.41 -1.79 -28.83
C ASN A 58 7.22 -1.32 -29.69
N ARG A 59 5.99 -1.61 -29.27
CA ARG A 59 4.77 -1.16 -29.95
C ARG A 59 4.45 0.30 -29.70
N LEU A 60 4.96 0.87 -28.61
CA LEU A 60 4.90 2.29 -28.32
C LEU A 60 6.17 2.75 -27.60
N PRO A 61 6.66 3.97 -27.87
CA PRO A 61 7.82 4.51 -27.17
C PRO A 61 7.50 4.91 -25.73
N GLY A 62 6.32 5.51 -25.53
CA GLY A 62 5.87 6.11 -24.28
C GLY A 62 4.67 7.02 -24.49
N GLY A 63 4.31 7.77 -23.46
CA GLY A 63 3.13 8.63 -23.43
C GLY A 63 2.81 9.12 -22.03
N VAL A 64 1.79 9.97 -21.92
CA VAL A 64 1.15 10.33 -20.64
C VAL A 64 -0.26 9.77 -20.66
N ILE A 65 -0.66 9.10 -19.58
CA ILE A 65 -2.07 8.81 -19.34
C ILE A 65 -2.63 9.83 -18.36
N TRP A 66 -3.83 10.32 -18.66
CA TRP A 66 -4.59 11.23 -17.82
C TRP A 66 -6.01 10.70 -17.71
N ILE A 67 -6.43 10.37 -16.49
CA ILE A 67 -7.76 9.84 -16.19
C ILE A 67 -8.38 10.74 -15.13
N GLU A 68 -9.55 11.28 -15.42
CA GLU A 68 -10.33 12.08 -14.48
C GLU A 68 -11.71 11.49 -14.26
N HIS A 69 -12.17 11.55 -13.01
CA HIS A 69 -13.53 11.17 -12.64
C HIS A 69 -13.95 11.99 -11.41
N ASN A 70 -14.94 12.86 -11.60
CA ASN A 70 -15.27 13.94 -10.65
C ASN A 70 -14.00 14.76 -10.34
N ASP A 71 -13.75 15.10 -9.07
CA ASP A 71 -12.57 15.86 -8.65
C ASP A 71 -11.29 15.01 -8.49
N ASN A 72 -11.33 13.74 -8.92
CA ASN A 72 -10.20 12.83 -8.79
C ASN A 72 -9.44 12.71 -10.11
N LYS A 73 -8.12 12.72 -10.00
CA LYS A 73 -7.21 12.61 -11.13
C LYS A 73 -6.16 11.52 -10.90
N PHE A 74 -5.94 10.72 -11.92
CA PHE A 74 -4.79 9.84 -12.05
C PHE A 74 -3.98 10.24 -13.29
N THR A 75 -2.72 10.58 -13.10
CA THR A 75 -1.83 10.96 -14.20
C THR A 75 -0.49 10.26 -14.03
N LYS A 76 0.01 9.66 -15.12
CA LYS A 76 1.31 9.00 -15.12
C LYS A 76 1.97 9.11 -16.48
N ALA A 77 3.25 9.45 -16.49
CA ALA A 77 4.08 9.42 -17.69
C ALA A 77 4.78 8.05 -17.80
N TYR A 78 4.92 7.56 -19.02
CA TYR A 78 5.54 6.28 -19.34
C TYR A 78 6.54 6.45 -20.47
N GLY A 79 7.72 5.86 -20.33
CA GLY A 79 8.66 5.69 -21.44
C GLY A 79 9.16 6.99 -22.06
N LYS A 80 9.34 6.96 -23.39
CA LYS A 80 9.93 8.05 -24.17
C LYS A 80 8.84 8.87 -24.85
N ALA A 81 8.95 10.20 -24.75
CA ALA A 81 8.18 11.15 -25.56
C ALA A 81 8.64 11.15 -27.02
N ASN A 82 9.96 11.00 -27.21
CA ASN A 82 10.54 10.95 -28.55
C ASN A 82 11.63 9.88 -28.65
N THR A 83 11.71 9.24 -29.80
CA THR A 83 12.79 8.29 -30.15
C THR A 83 13.81 8.88 -31.11
N THR A 84 13.46 9.91 -31.89
CA THR A 84 14.32 10.52 -32.92
C THR A 84 13.91 11.97 -33.17
N PRO A 85 14.85 12.92 -33.36
CA PRO A 85 16.30 12.75 -33.38
C PRO A 85 16.93 12.62 -31.98
N ILE A 86 16.23 13.08 -30.94
CA ILE A 86 16.72 13.05 -29.55
C ILE A 86 15.78 12.16 -28.74
N HIS A 87 16.36 11.19 -28.03
CA HIS A 87 15.62 10.42 -27.06
C HIS A 87 15.26 11.30 -25.86
N SER A 88 13.97 11.48 -25.61
CA SER A 88 13.46 12.20 -24.44
C SER A 88 12.42 11.36 -23.70
N LEU A 89 12.42 11.44 -22.37
CA LEU A 89 11.40 10.78 -21.56
C LEU A 89 10.10 11.57 -21.60
N ALA A 90 8.97 10.86 -21.58
CA ALA A 90 7.69 11.49 -21.35
C ALA A 90 7.63 12.04 -19.92
N GLN A 91 7.23 13.30 -19.82
CA GLN A 91 6.84 14.02 -18.62
C GLN A 91 5.36 14.36 -18.70
N ILE A 92 4.71 14.61 -17.55
CA ILE A 92 3.28 14.92 -17.47
C ILE A 92 2.86 16.10 -18.38
N ASP A 93 3.78 17.05 -18.59
CA ASP A 93 3.62 18.26 -19.37
C ASP A 93 4.27 18.21 -20.77
N THR A 94 4.63 17.01 -21.25
CA THR A 94 5.16 16.84 -22.60
C THR A 94 4.15 17.31 -23.64
N ILE A 95 4.57 18.21 -24.53
CA ILE A 95 3.79 18.63 -25.70
C ILE A 95 4.02 17.61 -26.81
N TYR A 96 2.94 17.09 -27.38
CA TYR A 96 2.92 16.10 -28.47
C TYR A 96 2.47 16.74 -29.79
#